data_AF-A0A1W9KPA1-F1
#
_entry.id   AF-A0A1W9KPA1-F1
#
_cell.length_a   1.000
_cell.length_b   1.000
_cell.length_c   1.000
_cell.angle_alpha   90.00
_cell.angle_beta   90.00
_cell.angle_gamma   90.00
#
_symmetry.space_group_name_H-M   'P 1'
#
loop_
_entity.id
_entity.type
_entity.pdbx_description
1 polymer ?
#
loop_
_entity_poly.entity_id
_entity_poly.type
_entity_poly.pdbx_seq_one_letter_code
_entity_poly.pdbx_strand_id
1 'polypeptide(L)'
;MSSQQISFSDTSRFETVTNPLTRHASRRVQQRGVNRDVLDGLLAYGRYAPDHQGGHVVTFDDRSLEALALNESASVRARATDSPNLYAVLSSDGVVITAGYRFRRIPRDLSQSAHRRGRSRSPRVLNGPSNPYRI
;
A
#
# COMPACT_ATOMS: atom_id res chain seq x y z
N MET A 1 3.70 26.10 27.96
CA MET A 1 4.13 25.55 26.66
C MET A 1 3.16 24.45 26.29
N SER A 2 2.14 24.81 25.53
CA SER A 2 0.93 24.02 25.33
C SER A 2 1.16 22.88 24.34
N SER A 3 1.10 21.66 24.85
CA SER A 3 0.92 20.45 24.07
C SER A 3 -0.48 20.49 23.44
N GLN A 4 -0.57 20.73 22.12
CA GLN A 4 -1.84 20.60 21.41
C GLN A 4 -2.12 19.11 21.19
N GLN A 5 -2.99 18.57 22.03
CA GLN A 5 -3.75 17.35 21.77
C GLN A 5 -4.62 17.60 20.53
N ILE A 6 -4.42 16.82 19.48
CA ILE A 6 -5.36 16.79 18.35
C ILE A 6 -6.55 15.95 18.80
N SER A 7 -7.58 16.64 19.27
CA SER A 7 -8.88 16.09 19.65
C SER A 7 -9.62 15.63 18.39
N PHE A 8 -9.54 14.34 18.07
CA PHE A 8 -10.37 13.71 17.04
C PHE A 8 -11.72 13.34 17.63
N SER A 9 -12.58 14.34 17.82
CA SER A 9 -13.97 14.16 18.19
C SER A 9 -14.83 14.81 17.13
N ASP A 10 -15.21 14.07 16.09
CA ASP A 10 -16.59 14.13 15.62
C ASP A 10 -16.94 13.01 14.63
N THR A 11 -18.23 12.73 14.61
CA THR A 11 -18.94 11.64 13.97
C THR A 11 -19.08 11.87 12.46
N SER A 12 -18.02 11.66 11.67
CA SER A 12 -18.08 11.65 10.20
C SER A 12 -17.55 10.35 9.56
N ARG A 13 -17.62 9.23 10.30
CA ARG A 13 -17.13 7.90 9.86
C ARG A 13 -17.80 7.30 8.61
N PHE A 14 -18.70 8.03 7.95
CA PHE A 14 -19.41 7.64 6.72
C PHE A 14 -19.36 8.69 5.61
N GLU A 15 -18.48 9.69 5.67
CA GLU A 15 -18.05 10.29 4.41
C GLU A 15 -17.03 9.33 3.80
N THR A 16 -17.40 8.68 2.70
CA THR A 16 -16.44 8.05 1.78
C THR A 16 -15.31 9.06 1.61
N VAL A 17 -14.15 8.81 2.23
CA VAL A 17 -13.05 9.78 2.29
C VAL A 17 -12.54 9.94 0.87
N THR A 18 -13.17 10.85 0.15
CA THR A 18 -12.87 11.12 -1.24
C THR A 18 -11.68 12.05 -1.19
N ASN A 19 -10.46 11.51 -1.07
CA ASN A 19 -9.29 12.36 -1.12
C ASN A 19 -9.33 13.15 -2.44
N PRO A 20 -9.12 14.47 -2.39
CA PRO A 20 -9.20 15.30 -3.58
C PRO A 20 -8.19 14.80 -4.63
N LEU A 21 -8.70 14.48 -5.82
CA LEU A 21 -7.87 14.13 -6.97
C LEU A 21 -7.36 15.40 -7.63
N THR A 22 -6.06 15.51 -7.84
CA THR A 22 -5.53 16.53 -8.76
C THR A 22 -6.06 16.30 -10.18
N ARG A 23 -6.00 17.34 -11.02
CA ARG A 23 -6.31 17.22 -12.46
C ARG A 23 -5.44 16.16 -13.14
N HIS A 24 -4.17 16.04 -12.72
CA HIS A 24 -3.27 15.01 -13.20
C HIS A 24 -3.75 13.61 -12.79
N ALA A 25 -4.05 13.40 -11.51
CA ALA A 25 -4.56 12.13 -11.00
C ALA A 25 -5.85 11.70 -11.70
N SER A 26 -6.80 12.62 -11.84
CA SER A 26 -8.10 12.35 -12.49
C SER A 26 -7.91 11.86 -13.92
N ARG A 27 -7.05 12.53 -14.70
CA ARG A 27 -6.72 12.11 -16.07
C ARG A 27 -6.06 10.73 -16.10
N ARG A 28 -5.16 10.43 -15.14
CA ARG A 28 -4.47 9.13 -15.07
C ARG A 28 -5.41 7.99 -14.66
N VAL A 29 -6.31 8.22 -13.71
CA VAL A 29 -7.35 7.27 -13.31
C VAL A 29 -8.18 6.88 -14.52
N GLN A 30 -8.65 7.87 -15.28
CA GLN A 30 -9.42 7.63 -16.51
C GLN A 30 -8.61 6.87 -17.57
N GLN A 31 -7.41 7.36 -17.90
CA GLN A 31 -6.56 6.75 -18.94
C GLN A 31 -6.14 5.32 -18.63
N ARG A 32 -6.05 4.96 -17.35
CA ARG A 32 -5.60 3.64 -16.89
C ARG A 32 -6.75 2.72 -16.52
N GLY A 33 -8.01 3.16 -16.71
CA GLY A 33 -9.19 2.38 -16.37
C GLY A 33 -9.28 2.02 -14.88
N VAL A 34 -8.75 2.87 -14.00
CA VAL A 34 -8.82 2.63 -12.55
C VAL A 34 -10.27 2.84 -12.09
N ASN A 35 -10.82 1.81 -11.45
CA ASN A 35 -12.14 1.91 -10.85
C ASN A 35 -12.09 2.84 -9.62
N ARG A 36 -13.03 3.79 -9.55
CA ARG A 36 -13.08 4.81 -8.48
C ARG A 36 -13.42 4.20 -7.12
N ASP A 37 -14.41 3.33 -7.07
CA ASP A 37 -14.82 2.64 -5.82
C ASP A 37 -13.64 1.86 -5.20
N VAL A 38 -12.84 1.20 -6.04
CA VAL A 38 -11.65 0.46 -5.60
C VAL A 38 -10.54 1.43 -5.15
N LEU A 39 -10.40 2.59 -5.81
CA LEU A 39 -9.45 3.63 -5.40
C LEU A 39 -9.84 4.24 -4.06
N ASP A 40 -11.12 4.48 -3.81
CA ASP A 40 -11.62 5.01 -2.54
C ASP A 40 -11.39 3.99 -1.42
N GLY A 41 -11.65 2.70 -1.68
CA GLY A 41 -11.30 1.62 -0.77
C GLY A 41 -9.78 1.49 -0.51
N LEU A 42 -8.95 1.72 -1.54
CA LEU A 42 -7.50 1.75 -1.38
C LEU A 42 -7.06 2.89 -0.45
N LEU A 43 -7.66 4.07 -0.59
CA LEU A 43 -7.32 5.23 0.24
C LEU A 43 -7.80 5.06 1.69
N ALA A 44 -8.96 4.42 1.88
CA ALA A 44 -9.54 4.19 3.20
C ALA A 44 -8.79 3.11 4.00
N TYR A 45 -8.48 1.97 3.38
CA TYR A 45 -7.95 0.80 4.10
C TYR A 45 -6.51 0.43 3.75
N GLY A 46 -5.97 1.00 2.67
CA GLY A 46 -4.67 0.64 2.13
C GLY A 46 -3.50 0.99 3.05
N ARG A 47 -2.36 0.36 2.78
CA ARG A 47 -1.13 0.60 3.53
C ARG A 47 -0.40 1.82 2.98
N TYR A 48 -0.17 2.81 3.84
CA TYR A 48 0.62 4.00 3.54
C TYR A 48 2.11 3.74 3.75
N ALA A 49 2.92 4.03 2.74
CA ALA A 49 4.38 3.95 2.79
C ALA A 49 4.98 5.30 2.37
N PRO A 50 5.93 5.88 3.13
CA PRO A 50 6.60 7.10 2.70
C PRO A 50 7.45 6.85 1.45
N ASP A 51 7.41 7.78 0.49
CA ASP A 51 8.13 7.72 -0.81
C ASP A 51 9.55 8.31 -0.73
N HIS A 52 10.08 8.53 0.49
CA HIS A 52 11.36 9.22 0.77
C HIS A 52 11.50 10.65 0.22
N GLN A 53 10.54 11.14 -0.58
CA GLN A 53 10.48 12.49 -1.17
C GLN A 53 9.33 13.34 -0.58
N GLY A 54 8.86 13.01 0.63
CA GLY A 54 7.78 13.74 1.30
C GLY A 54 6.35 13.38 0.86
N GLY A 55 6.20 12.45 -0.10
CA GLY A 55 4.92 11.86 -0.48
C GLY A 55 4.64 10.52 0.20
N HIS A 56 3.41 10.02 0.01
CA HIS A 56 3.00 8.69 0.47
C HIS A 56 2.51 7.85 -0.71
N VAL A 57 2.97 6.60 -0.78
CA VAL A 57 2.43 5.59 -1.69
C VAL A 57 1.48 4.69 -0.91
N VAL A 58 0.26 4.55 -1.40
CA VAL A 58 -0.77 3.65 -0.86
C VAL A 58 -0.90 2.43 -1.75
N THR A 59 -0.89 1.25 -1.13
CA THR A 59 -1.04 -0.04 -1.82
C THR A 59 -1.90 -1.00 -1.01
N PHE A 60 -2.53 -1.96 -1.68
CA PHE A 60 -3.15 -3.08 -0.98
C PHE A 60 -2.09 -4.06 -0.46
N ASP A 61 -2.23 -4.45 0.80
CA ASP A 61 -1.66 -5.64 1.43
C ASP A 61 -2.79 -6.58 1.93
N ASP A 62 -2.44 -7.78 2.37
CA ASP A 62 -3.41 -8.79 2.80
C ASP A 62 -4.34 -8.25 3.92
N ARG A 63 -3.79 -7.46 4.86
CA ARG A 63 -4.56 -6.85 5.95
C ARG A 63 -5.54 -5.79 5.47
N SER A 64 -5.14 -4.95 4.52
CA SER A 64 -6.03 -3.93 3.94
C SER A 64 -7.15 -4.55 3.12
N LEU A 65 -6.90 -5.67 2.44
CA LEU A 65 -7.93 -6.42 1.72
C LEU A 65 -8.90 -7.09 2.69
N GLU A 66 -8.42 -7.63 3.81
CA GLU A 66 -9.26 -8.13 4.90
C GLU A 66 -10.12 -7.01 5.51
N ALA A 67 -9.53 -5.86 5.81
CA ALA A 67 -10.26 -4.71 6.35
C ALA A 67 -11.33 -4.21 5.37
N LEU A 68 -11.01 -4.11 4.08
CA LEU A 68 -11.96 -3.77 3.02
C LEU A 68 -13.08 -4.82 2.94
N ALA A 69 -12.76 -6.10 3.06
CA ALA A 69 -13.76 -7.17 3.03
C ALA A 69 -14.78 -7.12 4.19
N LEU A 70 -14.38 -6.56 5.34
CA LEU A 70 -15.25 -6.43 6.52
C LEU A 70 -16.17 -5.20 6.46
N ASN A 71 -15.74 -4.14 5.75
CA ASN A 71 -16.42 -2.84 5.79
C ASN A 71 -17.11 -2.47 4.46
N GLU A 72 -16.69 -3.06 3.34
CA GLU A 72 -17.22 -2.76 2.01
C GLU A 72 -18.07 -3.89 1.43
N SER A 73 -18.84 -3.56 0.39
CA SER A 73 -19.64 -4.53 -0.34
C SER A 73 -18.80 -5.62 -1.04
N ALA A 74 -19.41 -6.79 -1.22
CA ALA A 74 -18.76 -7.93 -1.87
C ALA A 74 -18.25 -7.64 -3.29
N SER A 75 -18.88 -6.70 -4.01
CA SER A 75 -18.49 -6.29 -5.36
C SER A 75 -17.20 -5.46 -5.36
N VAL A 76 -17.07 -4.49 -4.43
CA VAL A 76 -15.85 -3.70 -4.26
C VAL A 76 -14.70 -4.60 -3.82
N ARG A 77 -14.97 -5.53 -2.90
CA ARG A 77 -14.00 -6.55 -2.46
C ARG A 77 -13.50 -7.44 -3.60
N ALA A 78 -14.39 -7.94 -4.44
CA ALA A 78 -14.01 -8.76 -5.59
C ALA A 78 -13.08 -7.97 -6.53
N ARG A 79 -13.47 -6.74 -6.87
CA ARG A 79 -12.67 -5.86 -7.74
C ARG A 79 -11.32 -5.48 -7.13
N ALA A 80 -11.26 -5.26 -5.81
CA ALA A 80 -10.01 -4.98 -5.09
C ALA A 80 -9.07 -6.20 -5.09
N THR A 81 -9.63 -7.39 -4.87
CA THR A 81 -8.89 -8.66 -4.95
C THR A 81 -8.34 -8.93 -6.36
N ASP A 82 -9.10 -8.57 -7.40
CA ASP A 82 -8.67 -8.66 -8.80
C ASP A 82 -7.64 -7.57 -9.18
N SER A 83 -7.48 -6.56 -8.33
CA SER A 83 -6.65 -5.37 -8.55
C SER A 83 -5.54 -5.19 -7.50
N PRO A 84 -4.77 -6.23 -7.11
CA PRO A 84 -3.79 -6.12 -6.02
C PRO A 84 -2.62 -5.19 -6.36
N ASN A 85 -2.46 -4.88 -7.65
CA ASN A 85 -1.42 -4.02 -8.18
C ASN A 85 -1.83 -2.53 -8.20
N LEU A 86 -3.03 -2.18 -7.74
CA LEU A 86 -3.47 -0.80 -7.64
C LEU A 86 -2.60 -0.03 -6.63
N TYR A 87 -2.20 1.18 -6.98
CA TYR A 87 -1.52 2.10 -6.10
C TYR A 87 -2.00 3.53 -6.30
N ALA A 88 -1.87 4.32 -5.24
CA ALA A 88 -2.05 5.76 -5.26
C ALA A 88 -0.80 6.43 -4.70
N VAL A 89 -0.45 7.59 -5.25
CA VAL A 89 0.61 8.48 -4.74
C VAL A 89 -0.07 9.74 -4.25
N LEU A 90 0.20 10.06 -3.01
CA LEU A 90 -0.34 11.20 -2.27
C LEU A 90 0.77 12.23 -2.02
N SER A 91 0.37 13.50 -2.02
CA SER A 91 1.17 14.57 -1.43
C SER A 91 1.28 14.41 0.10
N SER A 92 2.18 15.16 0.73
CA SER A 92 2.23 15.33 2.19
C SER A 92 0.87 15.75 2.78
N ASP A 93 0.07 16.47 2.00
CA ASP A 93 -1.23 17.01 2.42
C ASP A 93 -2.40 16.05 2.15
N GLY A 94 -2.12 14.80 1.74
CA GLY A 94 -3.14 13.79 1.47
C GLY A 94 -3.88 13.95 0.13
N VAL A 95 -3.44 14.87 -0.74
CA VAL A 95 -4.01 15.05 -2.09
C VAL A 95 -3.48 13.96 -3.03
N VAL A 96 -4.35 13.32 -3.82
CA VAL A 96 -3.91 12.29 -4.76
C VAL A 96 -3.25 12.94 -5.98
N ILE A 97 -1.96 12.68 -6.14
CA ILE A 97 -1.14 13.15 -7.25
C ILE A 97 -1.26 12.21 -8.45
N THR A 98 -1.28 10.90 -8.23
CA THR A 98 -1.37 9.87 -9.29
C THR A 98 -1.96 8.58 -8.75
N ALA A 99 -2.70 7.83 -9.58
CA ALA A 99 -3.09 6.45 -9.31
C ALA A 99 -2.93 5.57 -10.54
N GLY A 100 -2.85 4.25 -10.36
CA GLY A 100 -2.74 3.31 -11.47
C GLY A 100 -2.49 1.87 -11.05
N TYR A 101 -2.40 1.00 -12.05
CA TYR A 101 -2.00 -0.40 -11.88
C TYR A 101 -0.49 -0.57 -12.06
N ARG A 102 0.12 -1.43 -11.25
CA ARG A 102 1.53 -1.80 -11.34
C ARG A 102 1.68 -3.02 -12.24
N PHE A 103 2.34 -2.84 -13.38
CA PHE A 103 2.70 -3.94 -14.27
C PHE A 103 4.01 -4.63 -13.87
N ARG A 104 4.78 -4.03 -12.95
CA ARG A 104 6.01 -4.59 -12.37
C ARG A 104 5.98 -4.46 -10.85
N ARG A 105 6.51 -5.47 -10.15
CA ARG A 105 6.72 -5.41 -8.69
C ARG A 105 7.60 -4.20 -8.35
N ILE A 106 7.27 -3.45 -7.31
CA ILE A 106 8.18 -2.42 -6.77
C ILE A 106 9.30 -3.21 -6.09
N PRO A 107 10.57 -3.02 -6.49
CA PRO A 107 11.70 -3.53 -5.74
C PRO A 107 11.59 -2.93 -4.34
N ARG A 108 11.40 -3.78 -3.33
CA ARG A 108 11.61 -3.31 -1.95
C ARG A 108 13.09 -2.99 -1.86
N ASP A 109 13.44 -1.88 -1.23
CA ASP A 109 14.83 -1.65 -0.90
C ASP A 109 15.31 -2.80 0.01
N LEU A 110 16.19 -3.63 -0.56
CA LEU A 110 16.79 -4.78 0.12
C LEU A 110 18.08 -4.38 0.82
N SER A 111 18.56 -3.13 0.71
CA SER A 111 19.77 -2.65 1.39
C SER A 111 19.66 -2.85 2.91
N GLN A 112 18.45 -2.67 3.46
CA GLN A 112 18.12 -2.85 4.88
C GLN A 112 17.69 -4.30 5.21
N SER A 113 17.68 -5.22 4.25
CA SER A 113 17.17 -6.59 4.47
C SER A 113 18.08 -7.44 5.38
N ALA A 114 19.38 -7.13 5.44
CA ALA A 114 20.34 -7.76 6.35
C ALA A 114 20.04 -7.45 7.83
N HIS A 115 19.41 -6.32 8.13
CA HIS A 115 19.05 -5.90 9.48
C HIS A 115 17.68 -6.42 9.93
N ARG A 116 16.88 -7.02 9.02
CA ARG A 116 15.60 -7.62 9.40
C ARG A 116 15.85 -8.96 10.09
N ARG A 117 15.54 -9.03 11.39
CA ARG A 117 15.56 -10.30 12.13
C ARG A 117 14.60 -11.29 11.49
N GLY A 118 15.11 -12.50 11.21
CA GLY A 118 14.30 -13.64 10.77
C GLY A 118 14.19 -13.79 9.25
N ARG A 119 15.31 -14.13 8.60
CA ARG A 119 15.41 -15.20 7.59
C ARG A 119 16.87 -15.29 7.16
N SER A 120 17.72 -15.89 8.00
CA SER A 120 19.03 -16.31 7.55
C SER A 120 18.83 -17.25 6.36
N ARG A 121 19.19 -16.80 5.16
CA ARG A 121 19.43 -17.72 4.05
C ARG A 121 20.65 -18.53 4.47
N SER A 122 20.44 -19.63 5.18
CA SER A 122 21.50 -20.61 5.37
C SER A 122 21.99 -20.98 3.97
N PRO A 123 23.26 -20.76 3.64
CA PRO A 123 23.79 -21.16 2.34
C PRO A 123 23.51 -22.65 2.16
N ARG A 124 22.87 -23.03 1.05
CA ARG A 124 22.54 -24.43 0.70
C ARG A 124 23.78 -25.35 0.74
N VAL A 125 24.97 -24.77 0.75
CA VAL A 125 26.29 -25.42 0.76
C VAL A 125 26.55 -26.24 2.02
N LEU A 126 25.85 -26.01 3.15
CA LEU A 126 26.11 -26.76 4.39
C LEU A 126 25.54 -28.20 4.39
N ASN A 127 24.54 -28.50 3.55
CA ASN A 127 23.83 -29.80 3.56
C ASN A 127 24.04 -30.64 2.28
N GLY A 128 24.98 -30.26 1.42
CA GLY A 128 25.31 -31.03 0.22
C GLY A 128 26.25 -32.21 0.51
N PRO A 129 26.23 -33.30 -0.28
CA PRO A 129 27.14 -34.43 -0.12
C PRO A 129 28.62 -34.07 -0.36
N SER A 130 28.90 -32.88 -0.89
CA SER A 130 30.23 -32.33 -1.15
C SER A 130 30.68 -31.34 -0.06
N ASN A 131 30.26 -31.50 1.20
CA ASN A 131 30.71 -30.65 2.31
C ASN A 131 32.07 -31.14 2.84
N PRO A 132 33.16 -30.38 2.65
CA PRO A 132 34.50 -30.80 3.09
C PRO A 132 34.73 -30.75 4.61
N TYR A 133 33.74 -30.30 5.38
CA TYR A 133 33.80 -30.18 6.85
C TYR A 133 32.90 -31.16 7.61
N ARG A 134 32.36 -32.17 6.92
CA ARG A 134 31.61 -33.25 7.58
C ARG A 134 32.61 -34.28 8.13
N ILE A 135 32.93 -34.15 9.42
CA ILE A 135 33.74 -35.13 10.18
C ILE A 135 32.94 -36.43 10.33
#